data_AF-A0A4Y2VH14-F1
#
_entry.id   AF-A0A4Y2VH14-F1
#
_cell.length_a   1.000
_cell.length_b   1.000
_cell.length_c   1.000
_cell.angle_alpha   90.00
_cell.angle_beta   90.00
_cell.angle_gamma   90.00
#
_symmetry.space_group_name_H-M   'P 1'
#
loop_
_entity.id
_entity.type
_entity.pdbx_description
1 polymer ?
#
loop_
_entity_poly.entity_id
_entity_poly.type
_entity_poly.pdbx_seq_one_letter_code
_entity_poly.pdbx_strand_id
1 'polypeptide(L)'
;MQEIGKLKDYEISVVPTTMEKYVTFSLSKRYHKFKVSLNFVDSFQFLSTSLEKLVQNLTPDKFNILNENFPHHNISFLLRKGVYPYEYMDSHQKFDEERLQPIDSFESTLTGSGISDEDYRHAQTVWNYFNLKNMGEYHDLYVKCDVLQLADVFENFRKLCQHYYGLDCVHLFTAPGLAWQSSLKMTDQPLELFTDINMHMFVEKGIRGGISVITKRFSQANNKYLPNFDASKSIKHIIYLDCNNLYGASMVESLPYGGFEWISADVTLDWIQSIPQDSSEGYIFEVDLKYPEELHDLHNDYPLAPEKMDIKFEDLSEFSKAVLNGMKYTPSTKLVPNLKDKKNYITYYKNLQFYL
;
A
#
# COMPACT_ATOMS: atom_id res chain seq x y z
N MET A 1 20.62 -8.42 12.42
CA MET A 1 21.32 -9.37 11.52
C MET A 1 22.77 -9.67 11.92
N GLN A 2 23.58 -8.68 12.35
CA GLN A 2 25.00 -8.91 12.68
C GLN A 2 25.23 -10.02 13.74
N GLU A 3 24.40 -10.08 14.77
CA GLU A 3 24.46 -11.13 15.80
C GLU A 3 23.95 -12.50 15.30
N ILE A 4 22.97 -12.50 14.39
CA ILE A 4 22.39 -13.73 13.82
C ILE A 4 23.45 -14.46 12.97
N GLY A 5 24.34 -13.74 12.30
CA GLY A 5 25.47 -14.33 11.56
C GLY A 5 26.48 -15.10 12.43
N LYS A 6 26.41 -14.96 13.77
CA LYS A 6 27.24 -15.76 14.70
C LYS A 6 26.70 -17.18 14.89
N LEU A 7 25.47 -17.47 14.46
CA LEU A 7 24.84 -18.80 14.52
C LEU A 7 25.37 -19.71 13.39
N LYS A 8 26.61 -20.18 13.52
CA LYS A 8 27.31 -20.97 12.48
C LYS A 8 26.64 -22.28 12.07
N ASP A 9 25.82 -22.85 12.95
CA ASP A 9 25.12 -24.12 12.71
C ASP A 9 23.75 -23.96 12.03
N TYR A 10 23.37 -22.73 11.69
CA TYR A 10 22.08 -22.42 11.08
C TYR A 10 22.28 -21.93 9.64
N GLU A 11 21.50 -22.49 8.73
CA GLU A 11 21.32 -21.98 7.38
C GLU A 11 20.40 -20.75 7.44
N ILE A 12 20.89 -19.60 6.98
CA ILE A 12 20.15 -18.35 6.96
C ILE A 12 19.63 -18.14 5.54
N SER A 13 18.31 -18.02 5.39
CA SER A 13 17.65 -17.62 4.14
C SER A 13 16.98 -16.27 4.32
N VAL A 14 17.06 -15.41 3.31
CA VAL A 14 16.53 -14.04 3.37
C VAL A 14 15.84 -13.72 2.06
N VAL A 15 14.67 -13.08 2.14
CA VAL A 15 13.98 -12.48 1.00
C VAL A 15 14.13 -10.96 1.10
N PRO A 16 15.14 -10.36 0.45
CA PRO A 16 15.40 -8.92 0.55
C PRO A 16 14.46 -8.10 -0.34
N THR A 17 14.06 -6.93 0.16
CA THR A 17 13.47 -5.86 -0.66
C THR A 17 14.54 -4.84 -1.05
N THR A 18 15.41 -4.49 -0.11
CA THR A 18 16.61 -3.67 -0.32
C THR A 18 17.77 -4.25 0.49
N MET A 19 18.94 -3.59 0.50
CA MET A 19 20.05 -4.02 1.38
C MET A 19 19.72 -3.91 2.87
N GLU A 20 18.77 -3.06 3.26
CA GLU A 20 18.41 -2.76 4.65
C GLU A 20 17.01 -3.26 5.04
N LYS A 21 16.15 -3.56 4.06
CA LYS A 21 14.77 -4.02 4.26
C LYS A 21 14.60 -5.43 3.73
N TYR A 22 14.03 -6.29 4.56
CA TYR A 22 13.76 -7.68 4.23
C TYR A 22 12.27 -7.97 4.42
N VAL A 23 11.69 -8.76 3.51
CA VAL A 23 10.31 -9.24 3.63
C VAL A 23 10.22 -10.30 4.73
N THR A 24 11.20 -11.21 4.75
CA THR A 24 11.31 -12.27 5.75
C THR A 24 12.76 -12.76 5.80
N PHE A 25 13.12 -13.38 6.93
CA PHE A 25 14.30 -14.23 7.02
C PHE A 25 13.96 -15.50 7.79
N SER A 26 14.71 -16.56 7.52
CA SER A 26 14.50 -17.87 8.11
C SER A 26 15.80 -18.44 8.62
N LEU A 27 15.75 -19.05 9.81
CA LEU A 27 16.86 -19.77 10.42
C LEU A 27 16.54 -21.26 10.41
N SER A 28 17.27 -22.00 9.59
CA SER A 28 17.05 -23.42 9.39
C SER A 28 18.18 -24.25 9.96
N LYS A 29 17.85 -25.38 10.60
CA LYS A 29 18.84 -26.37 11.02
C LYS A 29 18.35 -27.77 10.69
N ARG A 30 19.24 -28.61 10.17
CA ARG A 30 18.94 -30.02 9.89
C ARG A 30 19.18 -30.85 11.14
N TYR A 31 18.15 -31.58 11.56
CA TYR A 31 18.19 -32.55 12.65
C TYR A 31 17.94 -33.94 12.06
N HIS A 32 19.00 -34.75 11.94
CA HIS A 32 18.95 -36.07 11.29
C HIS A 32 18.33 -35.99 9.88
N LYS A 33 17.13 -36.55 9.68
CA LYS A 33 16.42 -36.60 8.40
C LYS A 33 15.51 -35.38 8.15
N PHE A 34 15.31 -34.51 9.15
CA PHE A 34 14.36 -33.39 9.07
C PHE A 34 15.08 -32.04 9.04
N LYS A 35 14.53 -31.07 8.30
CA LYS A 35 14.94 -29.66 8.35
C LYS A 35 13.89 -28.89 9.16
N VAL A 36 14.31 -28.26 10.26
CA VAL A 36 13.45 -27.37 11.06
C VAL A 36 13.81 -25.94 10.71
N SER A 37 12.81 -25.11 10.41
CA SER A 37 13.00 -23.70 10.09
C SER A 37 12.19 -22.82 11.03
N LEU A 38 12.84 -21.80 11.59
CA LEU A 38 12.19 -20.68 12.26
C LEU A 38 12.08 -19.55 11.24
N ASN A 39 10.84 -19.20 10.87
CA ASN A 39 10.57 -18.17 9.88
C ASN A 39 10.09 -16.91 10.61
N PHE A 40 10.77 -15.79 10.36
CA PHE A 40 10.41 -14.50 10.93
C PHE A 40 9.58 -13.74 9.90
N VAL A 41 8.34 -13.46 10.26
CA VAL A 41 7.36 -12.80 9.40
C VAL A 41 7.00 -11.45 10.02
N ASP A 42 6.95 -10.43 9.18
CA ASP A 42 6.57 -9.08 9.60
C ASP A 42 5.05 -8.90 9.46
N SER A 43 4.34 -8.79 10.58
CA SER A 43 2.89 -8.59 10.62
C SER A 43 2.46 -7.32 9.88
N PHE A 44 3.33 -6.30 9.80
CA PHE A 44 3.05 -5.06 9.09
C PHE A 44 2.97 -5.26 7.56
N GLN A 45 3.57 -6.32 7.02
CA GLN A 45 3.43 -6.70 5.60
C GLN A 45 2.01 -7.20 5.26
N PHE A 46 1.22 -7.54 6.27
CA PHE A 46 -0.19 -7.94 6.13
C PHE A 46 -1.14 -6.83 6.55
N LEU A 47 -0.83 -6.16 7.67
CA LEU A 47 -1.66 -5.17 8.32
C LEU A 47 -0.89 -3.86 8.46
N SER A 48 -0.81 -3.10 7.36
CA SER A 48 0.05 -1.92 7.21
C SER A 48 -0.51 -0.66 7.90
N THR A 49 -0.77 -0.74 9.20
CA THR A 49 -1.24 0.38 10.03
C THR A 49 -0.74 0.23 11.47
N SER A 50 -0.93 1.24 12.31
CA SER A 50 -0.48 1.19 13.71
C SER A 50 -1.24 0.12 14.51
N LEU A 51 -0.57 -0.49 15.49
CA LEU A 51 -1.20 -1.45 16.41
C LEU A 51 -2.43 -0.84 17.10
N GLU A 52 -2.36 0.43 17.49
CA GLU A 52 -3.49 1.18 18.03
C GLU A 52 -4.75 1.11 17.16
N LYS A 53 -4.62 1.38 15.85
CA LYS A 53 -5.75 1.32 14.93
C LYS A 53 -6.25 -0.11 14.76
N LEU A 54 -5.35 -1.10 14.76
CA LEU A 54 -5.72 -2.51 14.66
C LEU A 54 -6.50 -2.98 15.89
N VAL A 55 -6.08 -2.57 17.08
CA VAL A 55 -6.76 -2.88 18.34
C VAL A 55 -8.14 -2.23 18.39
N GLN A 56 -8.25 -0.96 17.98
CA GLN A 56 -9.54 -0.23 17.91
C GLN A 56 -10.53 -0.84 16.91
N ASN A 57 -10.04 -1.53 15.88
CA ASN A 57 -10.88 -2.21 14.89
C ASN A 57 -11.48 -3.53 15.40
N LEU A 58 -11.02 -4.04 16.55
CA LEU A 58 -11.54 -5.26 17.15
C LEU A 58 -12.46 -4.94 18.32
N THR A 59 -13.50 -5.77 18.47
CA THR A 59 -14.37 -5.74 19.64
C THR A 59 -13.66 -6.39 20.84
N PRO A 60 -13.94 -5.96 22.10
CA PRO A 60 -13.27 -6.48 23.29
C PRO A 60 -13.32 -8.02 23.45
N ASP A 61 -14.35 -8.70 22.93
CA ASP A 61 -14.48 -10.16 22.95
C ASP A 61 -13.48 -10.90 22.05
N LYS A 62 -12.73 -10.18 21.21
CA LYS A 62 -11.70 -10.76 20.33
C LYS A 62 -10.32 -10.87 20.96
N PHE A 63 -10.14 -10.32 22.17
CA PHE A 63 -8.87 -10.28 22.88
C PHE A 63 -8.71 -11.44 23.87
N ASN A 64 -8.73 -12.68 23.38
CA ASN A 64 -8.72 -13.87 24.23
C ASN A 64 -7.35 -14.06 24.89
N ILE A 65 -6.26 -13.88 24.13
CA ILE A 65 -4.89 -14.08 24.60
C ILE A 65 -4.55 -13.03 25.66
N LEU A 66 -4.95 -11.77 25.45
CA LEU A 66 -4.80 -10.72 26.44
C LEU A 66 -5.59 -11.03 27.72
N ASN A 67 -6.87 -11.44 27.60
CA ASN A 67 -7.70 -11.80 28.75
C ASN A 67 -7.11 -12.96 29.57
N GLU A 68 -6.60 -14.01 28.91
CA GLU A 68 -5.97 -15.15 29.58
C GLU A 68 -4.71 -14.76 30.38
N ASN A 69 -4.00 -13.73 29.92
CA ASN A 69 -2.81 -13.21 30.59
C ASN A 69 -3.11 -12.18 31.69
N PHE A 70 -4.37 -11.72 31.78
CA PHE A 70 -4.85 -10.74 32.76
C PHE A 70 -6.25 -11.11 33.33
N PRO A 71 -6.45 -12.33 33.85
CA PRO A 71 -7.78 -12.90 34.14
C PRO A 71 -8.56 -12.18 35.26
N HIS A 72 -7.89 -11.37 36.08
CA HIS A 72 -8.47 -10.64 37.20
C HIS A 72 -8.43 -9.12 37.03
N HIS A 73 -8.03 -8.65 35.85
CA HIS A 73 -7.93 -7.23 35.55
C HIS A 73 -9.00 -6.81 34.55
N ASN A 74 -9.43 -5.56 34.66
CA ASN A 74 -10.26 -4.96 33.63
C ASN A 74 -9.39 -4.62 32.42
N ILE A 75 -9.45 -5.46 31.39
CA ILE A 75 -8.66 -5.28 30.16
C ILE A 75 -9.04 -4.03 29.38
N SER A 76 -10.16 -3.34 29.68
CA SER A 76 -10.55 -2.12 28.95
C SER A 76 -9.46 -1.04 28.99
N PHE A 77 -8.68 -0.99 30.08
CA PHE A 77 -7.53 -0.08 30.20
C PHE A 77 -6.36 -0.48 29.30
N LEU A 78 -6.28 -1.75 28.91
CA LEU A 78 -5.26 -2.34 28.06
C LEU A 78 -5.70 -2.45 26.60
N LEU A 79 -6.86 -1.92 26.20
CA LEU A 79 -7.30 -1.89 24.78
C LEU A 79 -6.99 -0.54 24.11
N ARG A 80 -6.41 0.40 24.85
CA ARG A 80 -5.83 1.63 24.29
C ARG A 80 -4.34 1.43 24.11
N LYS A 81 -3.76 2.16 23.15
CA LYS A 81 -2.31 2.22 22.99
C LYS A 81 -1.66 2.67 24.30
N GLY A 82 -0.66 1.92 24.76
CA GLY A 82 0.18 2.34 25.88
C GLY A 82 0.94 3.63 25.55
N VAL A 83 1.27 4.40 26.58
CA VAL A 83 2.03 5.64 26.43
C VAL A 83 3.40 5.41 27.03
N TYR A 84 4.48 5.65 26.28
CA TYR A 84 5.82 5.26 26.70
C TYR A 84 6.83 6.37 26.45
N PRO A 85 7.74 6.66 27.39
CA PRO A 85 8.73 7.71 27.23
C PRO A 85 9.98 7.15 26.52
N TYR A 86 9.89 6.93 25.21
CA TYR A 86 10.90 6.20 24.43
C TYR A 86 12.29 6.85 24.51
N GLU A 87 12.36 8.16 24.32
CA GLU A 87 13.57 8.96 24.35
C GLU A 87 14.19 9.00 25.76
N TYR A 88 13.34 8.97 26.78
CA TYR A 88 13.80 8.93 28.15
C TYR A 88 14.44 7.59 28.48
N MET A 89 13.90 6.45 28.03
CA MET A 89 14.35 5.11 28.42
C MET A 89 15.62 4.66 27.66
N ASP A 90 16.71 5.42 27.80
CA ASP A 90 17.99 5.27 27.09
C ASP A 90 19.05 4.40 27.82
N SER A 91 18.76 3.95 29.05
CA SER A 91 19.73 3.27 29.90
C SER A 91 19.06 2.34 30.89
N HIS A 92 19.76 1.26 31.26
CA HIS A 92 19.19 0.24 32.15
C HIS A 92 18.90 0.75 33.56
N GLN A 93 19.65 1.75 34.05
CA GLN A 93 19.44 2.31 35.39
C GLN A 93 18.07 2.97 35.53
N LYS A 94 17.49 3.47 34.43
CA LYS A 94 16.19 4.13 34.44
C LYS A 94 15.04 3.18 34.77
N PHE A 95 15.22 1.87 34.60
CA PHE A 95 14.22 0.87 35.01
C PHE A 95 14.04 0.82 36.53
N ASP A 96 15.07 1.16 37.31
CA ASP A 96 15.02 1.12 38.78
C ASP A 96 14.30 2.35 39.37
N GLU A 97 13.92 3.34 38.55
CA GLU A 97 13.28 4.57 39.04
C GLU A 97 11.86 4.31 39.55
N GLU A 98 11.63 4.59 40.83
CA GLU A 98 10.42 4.22 41.56
C GLU A 98 9.22 5.16 41.34
N ARG A 99 9.19 5.88 40.22
CA ARG A 99 8.11 6.81 39.88
C ARG A 99 7.85 6.84 38.39
N LEU A 100 6.59 7.09 38.03
CA LEU A 100 6.25 7.50 36.68
C LEU A 100 6.89 8.87 36.39
N GLN A 101 7.58 8.97 35.26
CA GLN A 101 8.24 10.20 34.84
C GLN A 101 7.24 11.32 34.53
N PRO A 102 7.63 12.60 34.65
CA PRO A 102 6.76 13.72 34.30
C PRO A 102 6.40 13.73 32.81
N ILE A 103 5.30 14.40 32.46
CA ILE A 103 4.79 14.48 31.08
C ILE A 103 5.84 14.98 30.08
N ASP A 104 6.71 15.91 30.50
CA ASP A 104 7.80 16.46 29.68
C ASP A 104 8.85 15.41 29.27
N SER A 105 8.89 14.25 29.94
CA SER A 105 9.78 13.14 29.58
C SER A 105 9.22 12.24 28.46
N PHE A 106 7.99 12.51 27.98
CA PHE A 106 7.32 11.75 26.93
C PHE A 106 7.39 12.46 25.57
N GLU A 107 8.40 13.28 25.33
CA GLU A 107 8.63 13.93 24.04
C GLU A 107 9.16 12.95 22.99
N SER A 108 8.52 12.94 21.83
CA SER A 108 8.96 12.13 20.70
C SER A 108 9.81 12.96 19.73
N THR A 109 11.05 12.52 19.50
CA THR A 109 11.94 13.10 18.48
C THR A 109 11.41 12.90 17.06
N LEU A 110 10.61 11.86 16.83
CA LEU A 110 10.01 11.55 15.54
C LEU A 110 8.92 12.56 15.15
N THR A 111 8.09 12.99 16.11
CA THR A 111 7.01 13.97 15.85
C THR A 111 7.39 15.39 16.24
N GLY A 112 8.46 15.58 17.01
CA GLY A 112 8.86 16.87 17.57
C GLY A 112 7.85 17.42 18.58
N SER A 113 7.08 16.54 19.22
CA SER A 113 6.00 16.92 20.14
C SER A 113 5.90 15.96 21.32
N GLY A 114 5.47 16.48 22.47
CA GLY A 114 5.03 15.68 23.62
C GLY A 114 3.70 14.97 23.38
N ILE A 115 3.27 14.23 24.39
CA ILE A 115 1.95 13.57 24.46
C ILE A 115 0.88 14.55 24.96
N SER A 116 -0.40 14.18 24.80
CA SER A 116 -1.51 14.97 25.35
C SER A 116 -1.65 14.76 26.87
N ASP A 117 -2.27 15.73 27.56
CA ASP A 117 -2.64 15.58 28.97
C ASP A 117 -3.56 14.37 29.21
N GLU A 118 -4.35 13.97 28.20
CA GLU A 118 -5.22 12.81 28.28
C GLU A 118 -4.42 11.50 28.25
N ASP A 119 -3.43 11.40 27.36
CA ASP A 119 -2.52 10.27 27.28
C ASP A 119 -1.71 10.11 28.56
N TYR A 120 -1.22 11.22 29.12
CA TYR A 120 -0.49 11.19 30.39
C TYR A 120 -1.39 10.75 31.57
N ARG A 121 -2.62 11.26 31.65
CA ARG A 121 -3.61 10.79 32.64
C ARG A 121 -3.91 9.30 32.51
N HIS A 122 -3.93 8.79 31.28
CA HIS A 122 -4.07 7.35 31.04
C HIS A 122 -2.87 6.56 31.58
N ALA A 123 -1.64 7.00 31.32
CA ALA A 123 -0.42 6.39 31.87
C ALA A 123 -0.44 6.35 33.41
N GLN A 124 -0.84 7.46 34.06
CA GLN A 124 -1.01 7.52 35.51
C GLN A 124 -2.07 6.54 36.02
N THR A 125 -3.18 6.39 35.29
CA THR A 125 -4.25 5.46 35.64
C THR A 125 -3.74 4.01 35.58
N VAL A 126 -3.01 3.65 34.53
CA VAL A 126 -2.40 2.31 34.38
C VAL A 126 -1.39 2.05 35.49
N TRP A 127 -0.49 3.01 35.76
CA TRP A 127 0.50 2.92 36.84
C TRP A 127 -0.13 2.61 38.19
N ASN A 128 -1.17 3.36 38.55
CA ASN A 128 -1.86 3.21 39.83
C ASN A 128 -2.70 1.92 39.88
N TYR A 129 -3.38 1.56 38.79
CA TYR A 129 -4.25 0.39 38.76
C TYR A 129 -3.47 -0.93 38.92
N PHE A 130 -2.29 -1.02 38.29
CA PHE A 130 -1.42 -2.18 38.41
C PHE A 130 -0.45 -2.11 39.61
N ASN A 131 -0.50 -1.02 40.39
CA ASN A 131 0.37 -0.78 41.55
C ASN A 131 1.86 -0.97 41.20
N LEU A 132 2.27 -0.36 40.08
CA LEU A 132 3.62 -0.46 39.56
C LEU A 132 4.59 0.31 40.45
N LYS A 133 5.74 -0.29 40.73
CA LYS A 133 6.72 0.25 41.67
C LYS A 133 7.82 1.04 41.00
N ASN A 134 8.17 0.69 39.76
CA ASN A 134 9.26 1.32 39.03
C ASN A 134 9.01 1.30 37.51
N MET A 135 9.85 2.03 36.79
CA MET A 135 9.78 2.11 35.32
C MET A 135 10.07 0.78 34.61
N GLY A 136 10.78 -0.16 35.26
CA GLY A 136 10.95 -1.55 34.82
C GLY A 136 9.64 -2.31 34.73
N GLU A 137 8.86 -2.31 35.80
CA GLU A 137 7.53 -2.94 35.82
C GLU A 137 6.59 -2.27 34.81
N TYR A 138 6.69 -0.94 34.62
CA TYR A 138 5.94 -0.23 33.58
C TYR A 138 6.36 -0.62 32.16
N HIS A 139 7.67 -0.78 31.91
CA HIS A 139 8.19 -1.28 30.64
C HIS A 139 7.70 -2.68 30.33
N ASP A 140 7.82 -3.61 31.28
CA ASP A 140 7.40 -5.00 31.10
C ASP A 140 5.90 -5.08 30.81
N LEU A 141 5.07 -4.31 31.54
CA LEU A 141 3.64 -4.23 31.27
C LEU A 141 3.37 -3.66 29.86
N TYR A 142 4.03 -2.56 29.49
CA TYR A 142 3.89 -1.94 28.17
C TYR A 142 4.21 -2.93 27.04
N VAL A 143 5.39 -3.55 27.08
CA VAL A 143 5.84 -4.48 26.03
C VAL A 143 4.97 -5.73 26.01
N LYS A 144 4.58 -6.27 27.17
CA LYS A 144 3.68 -7.41 27.26
C LYS A 144 2.32 -7.09 26.62
N CYS A 145 1.76 -5.91 26.88
CA CYS A 145 0.50 -5.50 26.26
C CYS A 145 0.60 -5.42 24.73
N ASP A 146 1.64 -4.75 24.21
CA ASP A 146 1.84 -4.63 22.75
C ASP A 146 1.94 -6.00 22.07
N VAL A 147 2.68 -6.94 22.67
CA VAL A 147 2.83 -8.31 22.13
C VAL A 147 1.51 -9.09 22.17
N LEU A 148 0.79 -9.05 23.28
CA LEU A 148 -0.47 -9.79 23.42
C LEU A 148 -1.59 -9.22 22.56
N GLN A 149 -1.68 -7.89 22.47
CA GLN A 149 -2.61 -7.20 21.57
C GLN A 149 -2.33 -7.58 20.11
N LEU A 150 -1.06 -7.55 19.69
CA LEU A 150 -0.69 -7.95 18.33
C LEU A 150 -1.00 -9.42 18.07
N ALA A 151 -0.78 -10.30 19.06
CA ALA A 151 -1.13 -11.71 18.96
C ALA A 151 -2.64 -11.89 18.73
N ASP A 152 -3.49 -11.24 19.53
CA ASP A 152 -4.94 -11.28 19.35
C ASP A 152 -5.36 -10.73 17.98
N VAL A 153 -4.83 -9.56 17.59
CA VAL A 153 -5.08 -8.96 16.27
C VAL A 153 -4.75 -9.95 15.15
N PHE A 154 -3.56 -10.54 15.20
CA PHE A 154 -3.06 -11.38 14.13
C PHE A 154 -3.76 -12.75 14.11
N GLU A 155 -4.10 -13.33 15.26
CA GLU A 155 -4.89 -14.57 15.32
C GLU A 155 -6.31 -14.37 14.77
N ASN A 156 -6.93 -13.22 15.02
CA ASN A 156 -8.22 -12.88 14.39
C ASN A 156 -8.06 -12.74 12.87
N PHE A 157 -7.00 -12.09 12.40
CA PHE A 157 -6.69 -11.99 10.97
C PHE A 157 -6.46 -13.38 10.33
N ARG A 158 -5.72 -14.27 10.99
CA ARG A 158 -5.51 -15.65 10.52
C ARG A 158 -6.83 -16.42 10.40
N LYS A 159 -7.70 -16.32 11.40
CA LYS A 159 -9.05 -16.93 11.37
C LYS A 159 -9.88 -16.39 10.21
N LEU A 160 -9.83 -15.09 9.93
CA LEU A 160 -10.50 -14.48 8.78
C LEU A 160 -9.95 -15.02 7.45
N CYS A 161 -8.62 -15.09 7.30
CA CYS A 161 -8.00 -15.64 6.10
C CYS A 161 -8.41 -17.09 5.86
N GLN A 162 -8.42 -17.90 6.92
CA GLN A 162 -8.84 -19.30 6.83
C GLN A 162 -10.34 -19.42 6.53
N HIS A 163 -11.18 -18.57 7.10
CA HIS A 163 -12.61 -18.59 6.86
C HIS A 163 -12.98 -18.22 5.41
N TYR A 164 -12.42 -17.11 4.90
CA TYR A 164 -12.79 -16.59 3.58
C TYR A 164 -12.01 -17.24 2.43
N TYR A 165 -10.74 -17.56 2.63
CA TYR A 165 -9.86 -18.04 1.57
C TYR A 165 -9.43 -19.50 1.78
N GLY A 166 -9.66 -20.07 2.96
CA GLY A 166 -9.12 -21.38 3.35
C GLY A 166 -7.59 -21.43 3.32
N LEU A 167 -6.94 -20.29 3.48
CA LEU A 167 -5.49 -20.14 3.52
C LEU A 167 -5.08 -19.63 4.90
N ASP A 168 -4.00 -20.17 5.44
CA ASP A 168 -3.38 -19.58 6.62
C ASP A 168 -2.29 -18.60 6.19
N CYS A 169 -2.47 -17.32 6.52
CA CYS A 169 -1.60 -16.24 6.06
C CYS A 169 -0.15 -16.37 6.58
N VAL A 170 0.10 -17.14 7.65
CA VAL A 170 1.48 -17.37 8.15
C VAL A 170 2.34 -18.22 7.23
N HIS A 171 1.73 -18.92 6.26
CA HIS A 171 2.46 -19.63 5.20
C HIS A 171 2.81 -18.73 4.02
N LEU A 172 2.47 -17.45 4.12
CA LEU A 172 2.72 -16.41 3.14
C LEU A 172 3.55 -15.32 3.80
N PHE A 173 4.02 -14.35 3.01
CA PHE A 173 4.91 -13.31 3.52
C PHE A 173 4.31 -11.90 3.51
N THR A 174 3.29 -11.64 2.68
CA THR A 174 2.73 -10.29 2.50
C THR A 174 1.23 -10.35 2.16
N ALA A 175 0.51 -9.25 2.38
CA ALA A 175 -0.89 -9.10 1.95
C ALA A 175 -1.08 -9.27 0.42
N PRO A 176 -0.24 -8.71 -0.47
CA PRO A 176 -0.32 -9.00 -1.90
C PRO A 176 -0.11 -10.48 -2.23
N GLY A 177 0.82 -11.15 -1.55
CA GLY A 177 1.03 -12.59 -1.72
C GLY A 177 -0.18 -13.42 -1.28
N LEU A 178 -0.82 -13.02 -0.18
CA LEU A 178 -2.09 -13.59 0.26
C LEU A 178 -3.19 -13.36 -0.77
N ALA A 179 -3.38 -12.13 -1.23
CA ALA A 179 -4.40 -11.82 -2.23
C ALA A 179 -4.22 -12.64 -3.52
N TRP A 180 -2.97 -12.77 -3.99
CA TRP A 180 -2.64 -13.56 -5.17
C TRP A 180 -2.90 -15.07 -4.99
N GLN A 181 -2.48 -15.65 -3.86
CA GLN A 181 -2.72 -17.07 -3.59
C GLN A 181 -4.21 -17.35 -3.36
N SER A 182 -4.91 -16.44 -2.68
CA SER A 182 -6.35 -16.50 -2.53
C SER A 182 -7.04 -16.46 -3.89
N SER A 183 -6.67 -15.54 -4.79
CA SER A 183 -7.29 -15.45 -6.11
C SER A 183 -7.10 -16.73 -6.91
N LEU A 184 -5.88 -17.27 -6.97
CA LEU A 184 -5.61 -18.52 -7.68
C LEU A 184 -6.41 -19.70 -7.13
N LYS A 185 -6.46 -19.83 -5.80
CA LYS A 185 -7.20 -20.91 -5.14
C LYS A 185 -8.71 -20.79 -5.35
N MET A 186 -9.24 -19.58 -5.34
CA MET A 186 -10.68 -19.34 -5.47
C MET A 186 -11.17 -19.48 -6.91
N THR A 187 -10.34 -19.14 -7.91
CA THR A 187 -10.72 -19.25 -9.32
C THR A 187 -10.40 -20.61 -9.93
N ASP A 188 -9.42 -21.33 -9.38
CA ASP A 188 -8.85 -22.56 -9.96
C ASP A 188 -8.41 -22.37 -11.43
N GLN A 189 -8.09 -21.13 -11.81
CA GLN A 189 -7.76 -20.77 -13.18
C GLN A 189 -6.27 -21.01 -13.43
N PRO A 190 -5.88 -21.90 -14.36
CA PRO A 190 -4.49 -22.00 -14.77
C PRO A 190 -4.08 -20.73 -15.51
N LEU A 191 -2.96 -20.14 -15.08
CA LEU A 191 -2.33 -18.99 -15.73
C LEU A 191 -1.12 -19.48 -16.52
N GLU A 192 -1.12 -19.19 -17.82
CA GLU A 192 0.04 -19.41 -18.67
C GLU A 192 1.08 -18.32 -18.42
N LEU A 193 2.36 -18.72 -18.37
CA LEU A 193 3.47 -17.78 -18.27
C LEU A 193 4.03 -17.52 -19.66
N PHE A 194 4.45 -16.28 -19.92
CA PHE A 194 5.20 -15.98 -21.13
C PHE A 194 6.49 -16.80 -21.18
N THR A 195 6.65 -17.59 -22.24
CA THR A 195 7.89 -18.32 -22.54
C THR A 195 8.79 -17.56 -23.53
N ASP A 196 8.25 -16.57 -24.23
CA ASP A 196 8.99 -15.66 -25.12
C ASP A 196 9.28 -14.33 -24.41
N ILE A 197 10.56 -13.99 -24.29
CA ILE A 197 11.02 -12.72 -23.70
C ILE A 197 10.50 -11.50 -24.48
N ASN A 198 10.31 -11.61 -25.80
CA ASN A 198 9.81 -10.50 -26.59
C ASN A 198 8.35 -10.20 -26.26
N MET A 199 7.51 -11.22 -26.05
CA MET A 199 6.13 -11.03 -25.59
C MET A 199 6.10 -10.35 -24.22
N HIS A 200 6.96 -10.81 -23.30
CA HIS A 200 7.07 -10.20 -21.97
C HIS A 200 7.43 -8.71 -22.07
N MET A 201 8.48 -8.36 -22.80
CA MET A 201 8.91 -6.98 -23.00
C MET A 201 7.86 -6.13 -23.73
N PHE A 202 7.16 -6.71 -24.70
CA PHE A 202 6.08 -6.06 -25.43
C PHE A 202 4.92 -5.67 -24.51
N VAL A 203 4.44 -6.62 -23.71
CA VAL A 203 3.38 -6.36 -22.74
C VAL A 203 3.85 -5.38 -21.67
N GLU A 204 5.07 -5.54 -21.13
CA GLU A 204 5.64 -4.64 -20.12
C GLU A 204 5.72 -3.18 -20.61
N LYS A 205 6.17 -2.97 -21.85
CA LYS A 205 6.20 -1.65 -22.49
C LYS A 205 4.78 -1.07 -22.65
N GLY A 206 3.77 -1.92 -22.79
CA GLY A 206 2.35 -1.56 -22.82
C GLY A 206 1.70 -1.31 -21.46
N ILE A 207 2.36 -1.56 -20.32
CA ILE A 207 1.80 -1.31 -18.98
C ILE A 207 1.84 0.17 -18.63
N ARG A 208 0.70 0.72 -18.19
CA ARG A 208 0.58 2.09 -17.67
C ARG A 208 0.01 2.09 -16.26
N GLY A 209 0.37 3.10 -15.49
CA GLY A 209 -0.23 3.39 -14.19
C GLY A 209 -1.54 4.18 -14.32
N GLY A 210 -2.07 4.63 -13.18
CA GLY A 210 -3.22 5.53 -13.14
C GLY A 210 -2.93 6.87 -13.80
N ILE A 211 -3.92 7.39 -14.54
CA ILE A 211 -3.84 8.71 -15.18
C ILE A 211 -4.12 9.77 -14.11
N SER A 212 -3.18 10.70 -13.93
CA SER A 212 -3.32 11.85 -13.03
C SER A 212 -3.14 13.13 -13.82
N VAL A 213 -4.23 13.87 -14.05
CA VAL A 213 -4.25 15.10 -14.86
C VAL A 213 -4.88 16.25 -14.07
N ILE A 214 -4.31 17.45 -14.24
CA ILE A 214 -4.85 18.70 -13.69
C ILE A 214 -5.05 19.66 -14.85
N THR A 215 -6.30 19.82 -15.29
CA THR A 215 -6.64 20.72 -16.43
C THR A 215 -6.83 22.16 -15.95
N LYS A 216 -7.32 22.33 -14.71
CA LYS A 216 -7.51 23.61 -14.05
C LYS A 216 -6.75 23.66 -12.73
N ARG A 217 -5.68 24.46 -12.67
CA ARG A 217 -4.78 24.57 -11.50
C ARG A 217 -5.46 25.02 -10.21
N PHE A 218 -6.49 25.86 -10.31
CA PHE A 218 -7.22 26.34 -9.13
C PHE A 218 -8.69 26.58 -9.44
N SER A 219 -9.54 26.12 -8.53
CA SER A 219 -10.98 26.31 -8.59
C SER A 219 -11.51 26.38 -7.17
N GLN A 220 -12.13 27.50 -6.80
CA GLN A 220 -12.82 27.63 -5.51
C GLN A 220 -14.33 27.56 -5.73
N ALA A 221 -15.03 26.85 -4.85
CA ALA A 221 -16.49 26.86 -4.81
C ALA A 221 -17.00 28.17 -4.20
N ASN A 222 -18.15 28.65 -4.67
CA ASN A 222 -18.85 29.81 -4.11
C ASN A 222 -20.34 29.51 -4.09
N ASN A 223 -20.85 29.00 -2.97
CA ASN A 223 -22.27 28.71 -2.84
C ASN A 223 -22.73 28.90 -1.40
N LYS A 224 -24.04 29.09 -1.22
CA LYS A 224 -24.70 29.46 0.05
C LYS A 224 -24.48 28.49 1.22
N TYR A 225 -23.93 27.30 0.98
CA TYR A 225 -23.67 26.30 2.02
C TYR A 225 -22.28 26.45 2.65
N LEU A 226 -21.43 27.36 2.13
CA LEU A 226 -20.07 27.58 2.62
C LEU A 226 -20.00 28.80 3.56
N PRO A 227 -19.19 28.75 4.63
CA PRO A 227 -19.07 29.86 5.59
C PRO A 227 -18.46 31.14 4.98
N ASN A 228 -17.74 31.02 3.87
CA ASN A 228 -17.10 32.11 3.13
C ASN A 228 -17.86 32.49 1.84
N PHE A 229 -19.17 32.21 1.77
CA PHE A 229 -19.99 32.56 0.61
C PHE A 229 -19.98 34.07 0.34
N ASP A 230 -19.76 34.44 -0.93
CA ASP A 230 -19.75 35.82 -1.39
C ASP A 230 -20.89 36.02 -2.42
N ALA A 231 -21.93 36.72 -2.00
CA ALA A 231 -23.10 37.01 -2.82
C ALA A 231 -22.80 37.94 -4.01
N SER A 232 -21.64 38.63 -4.02
CA SER A 232 -21.20 39.45 -5.15
C SER A 232 -20.59 38.63 -6.29
N LYS A 233 -20.22 37.37 -6.03
CA LYS A 233 -19.61 36.46 -7.00
C LYS A 233 -20.63 35.46 -7.55
N SER A 234 -20.36 34.92 -8.73
CA SER A 234 -21.20 33.89 -9.33
C SER A 234 -21.26 32.62 -8.47
N ILE A 235 -22.43 31.99 -8.45
CA ILE A 235 -22.62 30.72 -7.74
C ILE A 235 -21.83 29.63 -8.47
N LYS A 236 -21.04 28.86 -7.72
CA LYS A 236 -20.18 27.81 -8.23
C LYS A 236 -20.11 26.63 -7.26
N HIS A 237 -20.35 25.45 -7.79
CA HIS A 237 -20.23 24.18 -7.08
C HIS A 237 -19.01 23.41 -7.61
N ILE A 238 -18.43 22.58 -6.74
CA ILE A 238 -17.41 21.60 -7.09
C ILE A 238 -17.94 20.25 -6.61
N ILE A 239 -17.92 19.27 -7.49
CA ILE A 239 -18.32 17.89 -7.17
C ILE A 239 -17.07 17.04 -7.01
N TYR A 240 -17.06 16.17 -6.01
CA TYR A 240 -16.05 15.14 -5.83
C TYR A 240 -16.69 13.79 -6.22
N LEU A 241 -16.13 13.14 -7.22
CA LEU A 241 -16.57 11.83 -7.70
C LEU A 241 -15.42 10.85 -7.49
N ASP A 242 -15.71 9.73 -6.84
CA ASP A 242 -14.76 8.68 -6.55
C ASP A 242 -15.37 7.33 -6.94
N CYS A 243 -14.61 6.52 -7.67
CA CYS A 243 -15.06 5.21 -8.10
C CYS A 243 -14.71 4.19 -7.02
N ASN A 244 -15.74 3.66 -6.35
CA ASN A 244 -15.59 2.61 -5.35
C ASN A 244 -14.89 1.38 -5.96
N ASN A 245 -13.68 1.07 -5.50
CA ASN A 245 -12.89 -0.08 -5.95
C ASN A 245 -12.70 -0.14 -7.49
N LEU A 246 -12.20 0.96 -8.07
CA LEU A 246 -11.95 1.09 -9.51
C LEU A 246 -11.25 -0.11 -10.14
N TYR A 247 -10.11 -0.55 -9.59
CA TYR A 247 -9.37 -1.69 -10.12
C TYR A 247 -10.13 -3.01 -9.95
N GLY A 248 -10.81 -3.20 -8.82
CA GLY A 248 -11.65 -4.39 -8.61
C GLY A 248 -12.80 -4.47 -9.61
N ALA A 249 -13.41 -3.33 -9.96
CA ALA A 249 -14.43 -3.28 -11.02
C ALA A 249 -13.85 -3.72 -12.37
N SER A 250 -12.66 -3.24 -12.74
CA SER A 250 -11.97 -3.68 -13.97
C SER A 250 -11.57 -5.16 -13.92
N MET A 251 -11.24 -5.70 -12.74
CA MET A 251 -10.87 -7.11 -12.57
C MET A 251 -12.05 -8.09 -12.66
N VAL A 252 -13.29 -7.60 -12.70
CA VAL A 252 -14.49 -8.42 -12.96
C VAL A 252 -14.69 -8.65 -14.46
N GLU A 253 -14.05 -7.86 -15.32
CA GLU A 253 -14.07 -8.10 -16.76
C GLU A 253 -13.24 -9.34 -17.15
N SER A 254 -13.43 -9.81 -18.39
CA SER A 254 -12.58 -10.87 -18.96
C SER A 254 -11.14 -10.38 -19.10
N LEU A 255 -10.21 -11.08 -18.45
CA LEU A 255 -8.78 -10.79 -18.46
C LEU A 255 -8.00 -11.92 -19.17
N PRO A 256 -6.89 -11.59 -19.86
CA PRO A 256 -6.06 -12.60 -20.50
C PRO A 256 -5.40 -13.51 -19.47
N TYR A 257 -5.47 -14.83 -19.68
CA TYR A 257 -4.90 -15.82 -18.77
C TYR A 257 -4.01 -16.88 -19.47
N GLY A 258 -4.09 -17.00 -20.80
CA GLY A 258 -3.30 -17.96 -21.59
C GLY A 258 -3.67 -17.97 -23.07
N GLY A 259 -3.10 -18.91 -23.82
CA GLY A 259 -3.15 -18.98 -25.27
C GLY A 259 -2.31 -17.90 -25.94
N PHE A 260 -1.17 -17.52 -25.35
CA PHE A 260 -0.40 -16.37 -25.83
C PHE A 260 0.38 -16.73 -27.09
N GLU A 261 0.03 -16.10 -28.21
CA GLU A 261 0.72 -16.29 -29.49
C GLU A 261 0.92 -14.98 -30.25
N TRP A 262 1.98 -14.93 -31.05
CA TRP A 262 2.16 -13.86 -32.02
C TRP A 262 1.30 -14.14 -33.24
N ILE A 263 0.45 -13.19 -33.60
CA ILE A 263 -0.41 -13.30 -34.78
C ILE A 263 0.25 -12.57 -35.94
N SER A 264 0.49 -13.29 -37.03
CA SER A 264 0.86 -12.70 -38.32
C SER A 264 -0.39 -12.60 -39.18
N ALA A 265 -1.03 -11.43 -39.19
CA ALA A 265 -2.23 -11.15 -39.96
C ALA A 265 -2.20 -9.73 -40.53
N ASP A 266 -2.86 -9.55 -41.67
CA ASP A 266 -3.15 -8.22 -42.20
C ASP A 266 -4.25 -7.57 -41.35
N VAL A 267 -3.83 -6.79 -40.35
CA VAL A 267 -4.73 -6.10 -39.43
C VAL A 267 -5.26 -4.82 -40.08
N THR A 268 -6.57 -4.73 -40.28
CA THR A 268 -7.25 -3.52 -40.79
C THR A 268 -8.04 -2.81 -39.69
N LEU A 269 -8.33 -1.53 -39.90
CA LEU A 269 -9.16 -0.73 -38.99
C LEU A 269 -10.56 -1.35 -38.82
N ASP A 270 -11.18 -1.77 -39.91
CA ASP A 270 -12.51 -2.39 -39.91
C ASP A 270 -12.51 -3.69 -39.11
N TRP A 271 -11.45 -4.49 -39.22
CA TRP A 271 -11.32 -5.71 -38.43
C TRP A 271 -11.19 -5.38 -36.93
N ILE A 272 -10.34 -4.43 -36.53
CA ILE A 272 -10.21 -3.99 -35.14
C ILE A 272 -11.57 -3.53 -34.59
N GLN A 273 -12.31 -2.70 -35.34
CA GLN A 273 -13.63 -2.20 -34.94
C GLN A 273 -14.70 -3.31 -34.88
N SER A 274 -14.52 -4.41 -35.59
CA SER A 274 -15.44 -5.55 -35.59
C SER A 274 -15.27 -6.52 -34.40
N ILE A 275 -14.17 -6.42 -33.63
CA ILE A 275 -13.91 -7.33 -32.49
C ILE A 275 -14.96 -7.10 -31.38
N PRO A 276 -15.70 -8.14 -30.95
CA PRO A 276 -16.67 -8.00 -29.86
C PRO A 276 -16.03 -7.62 -28.52
N GLN A 277 -16.73 -6.83 -27.70
CA GLN A 277 -16.29 -6.47 -26.34
C GLN A 277 -16.26 -7.67 -25.38
N ASP A 278 -17.04 -8.70 -25.67
CA ASP A 278 -17.16 -9.97 -24.94
C ASP A 278 -16.48 -11.14 -25.68
N SER A 279 -15.58 -10.83 -26.62
CA SER A 279 -14.78 -11.83 -27.32
C SER A 279 -14.04 -12.74 -26.35
N SER A 280 -14.04 -14.05 -26.62
CA SER A 280 -13.24 -15.03 -25.88
C SER A 280 -11.74 -14.87 -26.14
N GLU A 281 -11.37 -14.20 -27.23
CA GLU A 281 -9.99 -13.88 -27.60
C GLU A 281 -9.74 -12.37 -27.46
N GLY A 282 -8.59 -12.01 -26.90
CA GLY A 282 -8.16 -10.63 -26.77
C GLY A 282 -6.90 -10.36 -27.58
N TYR A 283 -6.76 -9.13 -28.06
CA TYR A 283 -5.63 -8.71 -28.89
C TYR A 283 -4.90 -7.52 -28.25
N ILE A 284 -3.57 -7.53 -28.33
CA ILE A 284 -2.71 -6.40 -27.96
C ILE A 284 -1.98 -5.97 -29.21
N PHE A 285 -2.13 -4.70 -29.59
CA PHE A 285 -1.57 -4.14 -30.82
C PHE A 285 -0.44 -3.19 -30.53
N GLU A 286 0.57 -3.11 -31.41
CA GLU A 286 1.47 -1.96 -31.51
C GLU A 286 1.10 -1.15 -32.75
N VAL A 287 0.70 0.11 -32.54
CA VAL A 287 0.15 0.97 -33.61
C VAL A 287 0.72 2.37 -33.57
N ASP A 288 0.69 3.03 -34.73
CA ASP A 288 0.87 4.47 -34.81
C ASP A 288 -0.51 5.15 -34.79
N LEU A 289 -0.72 6.10 -33.88
CA LEU A 289 -1.97 6.85 -33.76
C LEU A 289 -1.74 8.30 -34.16
N LYS A 290 -2.53 8.80 -35.12
CA LYS A 290 -2.59 10.24 -35.37
C LYS A 290 -3.59 10.88 -34.43
N TYR A 291 -3.27 12.04 -33.88
CA TYR A 291 -4.18 12.84 -33.07
C TYR A 291 -4.63 14.05 -33.90
N PRO A 292 -5.84 14.03 -34.48
CA PRO A 292 -6.31 15.10 -35.35
C PRO A 292 -6.47 16.43 -34.58
N GLU A 293 -6.04 17.53 -35.21
CA GLU A 293 -6.07 18.87 -34.59
C GLU A 293 -7.50 19.30 -34.24
N GLU A 294 -8.50 18.87 -35.00
CA GLU A 294 -9.91 19.16 -34.75
C GLU A 294 -10.45 18.57 -33.44
N LEU A 295 -9.76 17.57 -32.86
CA LEU A 295 -10.11 16.98 -31.56
C LEU A 295 -9.42 17.65 -30.37
N HIS A 296 -8.48 18.57 -30.60
CA HIS A 296 -7.66 19.12 -29.54
C HIS A 296 -8.47 19.87 -28.49
N ASP A 297 -9.41 20.71 -28.91
CA ASP A 297 -10.27 21.46 -27.97
C ASP A 297 -11.22 20.53 -27.19
N LEU A 298 -11.76 19.51 -27.87
CA LEU A 298 -12.68 18.54 -27.25
C LEU A 298 -11.96 17.68 -26.20
N HIS A 299 -10.72 17.27 -26.49
CA HIS A 299 -9.95 16.37 -25.63
C HIS A 299 -8.98 17.11 -24.71
N ASN A 300 -8.99 18.44 -24.68
CA ASN A 300 -8.04 19.23 -23.88
C ASN A 300 -8.12 18.91 -22.37
N ASP A 301 -9.32 18.58 -21.88
CA ASP A 301 -9.52 18.21 -20.48
C ASP A 301 -9.14 16.74 -20.19
N TYR A 302 -9.10 15.87 -21.20
CA TYR A 302 -8.75 14.47 -21.04
C TYR A 302 -8.16 13.87 -22.32
N PRO A 303 -6.87 14.16 -22.63
CA PRO A 303 -6.23 13.61 -23.81
C PRO A 303 -6.18 12.08 -23.76
N LEU A 304 -6.55 11.43 -24.86
CA LEU A 304 -6.58 9.97 -24.97
C LEU A 304 -5.17 9.38 -25.21
N ALA A 305 -5.06 8.06 -25.04
CA ALA A 305 -3.83 7.30 -25.27
C ALA A 305 -2.57 7.89 -24.58
N PRO A 306 -2.56 8.04 -23.24
CA PRO A 306 -1.41 8.58 -22.53
C PRO A 306 -0.18 7.70 -22.72
N GLU A 307 1.00 8.31 -22.78
CA GLU A 307 2.27 7.61 -23.02
C GLU A 307 3.31 7.95 -21.95
N LYS A 308 4.24 7.01 -21.72
CA LYS A 308 5.41 7.27 -20.89
C LYS A 308 6.40 8.08 -21.72
N MET A 309 6.70 9.30 -21.28
CA MET A 309 7.68 10.16 -21.94
C MET A 309 8.60 10.83 -20.93
N ASP A 310 9.84 11.04 -21.34
CA ASP A 310 10.79 11.84 -20.57
C ASP A 310 10.44 13.31 -20.72
N ILE A 311 10.15 13.95 -19.59
CA ILE A 311 9.89 15.39 -19.56
C ILE A 311 11.24 16.09 -19.66
N LYS A 312 11.41 16.89 -20.70
CA LYS A 312 12.60 17.72 -20.88
C LYS A 312 12.35 19.11 -20.32
N PHE A 313 13.43 19.86 -20.13
CA PHE A 313 13.33 21.23 -19.65
C PHE A 313 12.52 22.11 -20.62
N GLU A 314 12.63 21.88 -21.93
CA GLU A 314 11.84 22.57 -22.94
C GLU A 314 10.33 22.31 -22.85
N ASP A 315 9.91 21.15 -22.34
CA ASP A 315 8.49 20.78 -22.17
C ASP A 315 7.84 21.49 -20.96
N LEU A 316 8.64 22.14 -20.11
CA LEU A 316 8.13 22.83 -18.93
C LEU A 316 7.41 24.13 -19.31
N SER A 317 6.30 24.41 -18.62
CA SER A 317 5.67 25.73 -18.69
C SER A 317 6.59 26.83 -18.14
N GLU A 318 6.44 28.06 -18.62
CA GLU A 318 7.22 29.20 -18.13
C GLU A 318 7.11 29.40 -16.61
N PHE A 319 5.93 29.11 -16.04
CA PHE A 319 5.74 29.10 -14.59
C PHE A 319 6.60 28.03 -13.90
N SER A 320 6.61 26.80 -14.42
CA SER A 320 7.42 25.70 -13.88
C SER A 320 8.92 26.02 -13.96
N LYS A 321 9.36 26.65 -15.06
CA LYS A 321 10.74 27.14 -15.23
C LYS A 321 11.09 28.21 -14.19
N ALA A 322 10.18 29.16 -13.94
CA ALA A 322 10.38 30.18 -12.92
C ALA A 322 10.48 29.60 -11.50
N VAL A 323 9.64 28.61 -11.16
CA VAL A 323 9.64 27.92 -9.85
C VAL A 323 10.93 27.15 -9.60
N LEU A 324 11.59 26.62 -10.65
CA LEU A 324 12.88 25.97 -10.49
C LEU A 324 13.94 26.90 -9.87
N ASN A 325 13.85 28.22 -10.08
CA ASN A 325 14.66 29.24 -9.38
C ASN A 325 16.16 28.89 -9.23
N GLY A 326 16.79 28.42 -10.31
CA GLY A 326 18.21 28.03 -10.34
C GLY A 326 18.52 26.61 -9.83
N MET A 327 17.51 25.84 -9.38
CA MET A 327 17.66 24.41 -9.08
C MET A 327 17.90 23.62 -10.36
N LYS A 328 18.77 22.60 -10.26
CA LYS A 328 19.06 21.69 -11.38
C LYS A 328 17.82 20.88 -11.73
N TYR A 329 17.35 21.00 -12.97
CA TYR A 329 16.33 20.12 -13.50
C TYR A 329 16.91 18.72 -13.74
N THR A 330 16.20 17.70 -13.24
CA THR A 330 16.52 16.30 -13.53
C THR A 330 15.36 15.72 -14.34
N PRO A 331 15.59 15.34 -15.62
CA PRO A 331 14.57 14.69 -16.43
C PRO A 331 14.02 13.44 -15.71
N SER A 332 12.73 13.20 -15.89
CA SER A 332 12.10 11.99 -15.38
C SER A 332 11.01 11.53 -16.32
N THR A 333 10.89 10.22 -16.47
CA THR A 333 9.80 9.61 -17.23
C THR A 333 8.49 9.77 -16.47
N LYS A 334 7.46 10.29 -17.13
CA LYS A 334 6.10 10.43 -16.60
C LYS A 334 5.10 9.84 -17.57
N LEU A 335 3.99 9.32 -17.05
CA LEU A 335 2.82 9.01 -17.87
C LEU A 335 2.08 10.32 -18.15
N VAL A 336 2.02 10.73 -19.41
CA VAL A 336 1.48 12.05 -19.79
C VAL A 336 0.33 11.89 -20.78
N PRO A 337 -0.88 12.32 -20.40
CA PRO A 337 -1.94 12.61 -21.35
C PRO A 337 -1.52 13.82 -22.20
N ASN A 338 -1.39 13.62 -23.52
CA ASN A 338 -0.99 14.67 -24.44
C ASN A 338 -1.66 14.48 -25.81
N LEU A 339 -1.82 15.58 -26.54
CA LEU A 339 -2.48 15.64 -27.86
C LEU A 339 -1.53 15.37 -29.04
N LYS A 340 -0.35 14.80 -28.82
CA LYS A 340 0.61 14.49 -29.90
C LYS A 340 0.22 13.19 -30.62
N ASP A 341 0.68 13.00 -31.84
CA ASP A 341 0.69 11.68 -32.47
C ASP A 341 1.46 10.69 -31.61
N LYS A 342 1.01 9.43 -31.59
CA LYS A 342 1.66 8.32 -30.88
C LYS A 342 2.37 7.41 -31.88
N LYS A 343 3.54 6.93 -31.49
CA LYS A 343 4.36 6.00 -32.28
C LYS A 343 4.60 4.72 -31.51
N ASN A 344 4.46 3.58 -32.19
CA ASN A 344 4.66 2.25 -31.59
C ASN A 344 3.89 2.09 -30.26
N TYR A 345 2.63 2.54 -30.25
CA TYR A 345 1.78 2.55 -29.07
C TYR A 345 1.17 1.17 -28.86
N ILE A 346 1.56 0.51 -27.76
CA ILE A 346 1.11 -0.85 -27.44
C ILE A 346 -0.21 -0.80 -26.68
N THR A 347 -1.33 -1.34 -27.12
CA THR A 347 -2.58 -1.25 -26.37
C THR A 347 -3.48 -2.46 -26.56
N TYR A 348 -4.28 -2.78 -25.53
CA TYR A 348 -5.33 -3.78 -25.62
C TYR A 348 -6.46 -3.29 -26.55
N TYR A 349 -7.07 -4.22 -27.28
CA TYR A 349 -8.02 -3.91 -28.36
C TYR A 349 -9.20 -3.05 -27.89
N LYS A 350 -9.76 -3.30 -26.69
CA LYS A 350 -10.88 -2.51 -26.16
C LYS A 350 -10.52 -1.03 -26.00
N ASN A 351 -9.32 -0.75 -25.50
CA ASN A 351 -8.82 0.61 -25.39
C ASN A 351 -8.56 1.22 -26.77
N LEU A 352 -8.05 0.44 -27.72
CA LEU A 352 -7.83 0.90 -29.08
C LEU A 352 -9.13 1.28 -29.78
N GLN A 353 -10.17 0.44 -29.66
CA GLN A 353 -11.51 0.74 -30.16
C GLN A 353 -12.13 1.97 -29.51
N PHE A 354 -11.81 2.24 -28.23
CA PHE A 354 -12.24 3.47 -27.57
C PHE A 354 -11.49 4.73 -28.09
N TYR A 355 -10.25 4.58 -28.57
CA TYR A 355 -9.45 5.69 -29.09
C TYR A 355 -9.76 6.04 -30.55
N LEU A 356 -10.29 5.08 -31.33
CA LEU A 356 -10.59 5.17 -32.75
C LEU A 356 -12.07 5.47 -32.99
#